data_AF-A0A967AAK8-F1
#
_entry.id   AF-A0A967AAK8-F1
#
_cell.length_a   1.000
_cell.length_b   1.000
_cell.length_c   1.000
_cell.angle_alpha   90.00
_cell.angle_beta   90.00
_cell.angle_gamma   90.00
#
_symmetry.space_group_name_H-M   'P 1'
#
loop_
_entity.id
_entity.type
_entity.pdbx_description
1 polymer ?
#
loop_
_entity_poly.entity_id
_entity_poly.type
_entity_poly.pdbx_seq_one_letter_code
_entity_poly.pdbx_strand_id
1 'polypeptide(L)'
;MTRLLILLIVSLSPFPSPSLSGAGGSYEDTLKQLADAITEGATKAKKQRLAILDFTDAQGQPMAVGPFLAEELGTQLMLTGELTVVDRTLTVSTLKKLEVEHIDAAHAKAAQRVAKAIRADAFVSGVLIETPDGLQITTKLIKPSNGQPIGAARA
;
A
#
# COMPACT_ATOMS: atom_id res chain seq x y z
N MET A 1 -4.02 65.07 45.94
CA MET A 1 -4.73 63.91 46.52
C MET A 1 -5.74 63.42 45.49
N THR A 2 -5.66 62.12 45.11
CA THR A 2 -6.80 61.23 44.75
C THR A 2 -7.75 61.63 43.59
N ARG A 3 -8.11 60.82 42.58
CA ARG A 3 -7.87 59.42 42.15
C ARG A 3 -8.20 59.36 40.66
N LEU A 4 -7.37 58.68 39.86
CA LEU A 4 -7.65 58.33 38.47
C LEU A 4 -8.31 56.95 38.44
N LEU A 5 -9.55 56.86 37.96
CA LEU A 5 -10.29 55.60 37.80
C LEU A 5 -10.12 55.11 36.35
N ILE A 6 -9.29 54.10 36.13
CA ILE A 6 -9.17 53.40 34.84
C ILE A 6 -10.00 52.12 34.94
N LEU A 7 -11.09 52.05 34.18
CA LEU A 7 -11.89 50.84 33.98
C LEU A 7 -11.20 49.98 32.91
N LEU A 8 -10.74 48.80 33.35
CA LEU A 8 -10.04 47.80 32.57
C LEU A 8 -11.05 47.02 31.70
N ILE A 9 -11.06 47.26 30.39
CA ILE A 9 -11.79 46.41 29.43
C ILE A 9 -10.87 45.23 29.11
N VAL A 10 -11.19 44.06 29.66
CA VAL A 10 -10.54 42.79 29.30
C VAL A 10 -11.08 42.36 27.95
N SER A 11 -10.32 42.60 26.89
CA SER A 11 -10.59 42.03 25.56
C SER A 11 -10.28 40.54 25.58
N LEU A 12 -11.33 39.72 25.63
CA LEU A 12 -11.25 38.28 25.48
C LEU A 12 -10.90 37.94 24.02
N SER A 13 -9.62 37.82 23.70
CA SER A 13 -9.19 37.31 22.40
C SER A 13 -9.50 35.81 22.29
N PRO A 14 -10.17 35.34 21.23
CA PRO A 14 -10.41 33.92 21.04
C PRO A 14 -9.06 33.23 20.81
N PHE A 15 -8.67 32.37 21.75
CA PHE A 15 -7.56 31.45 21.56
C PHE A 15 -7.90 30.54 20.36
N PRO A 16 -7.06 30.50 19.31
CA PRO A 16 -7.24 29.51 18.25
C PRO A 16 -7.04 28.13 18.88
N SER A 17 -8.11 27.35 18.96
CA SER A 17 -8.02 25.94 19.30
C SER A 17 -7.13 25.26 18.25
N PRO A 18 -6.10 24.49 18.63
CA PRO A 18 -5.37 23.69 17.67
C PRO A 18 -6.35 22.71 17.02
N SER A 19 -6.60 22.89 15.73
CA SER A 19 -7.29 21.91 14.92
C SER A 19 -6.50 20.61 15.02
N LEU A 20 -7.15 19.52 15.45
CA LEU A 20 -6.62 18.18 15.27
C LEU A 20 -6.58 17.91 13.76
N SER A 21 -5.47 18.26 13.12
CA SER A 21 -5.17 17.84 11.76
C SER A 21 -5.12 16.32 11.76
N GLY A 22 -6.02 15.70 10.98
CA GLY A 22 -6.22 14.27 10.96
C GLY A 22 -4.94 13.52 10.59
N ALA A 23 -4.40 12.77 11.54
CA ALA A 23 -3.38 11.76 11.28
C ALA A 23 -3.90 10.57 10.42
N GLY A 24 -5.20 10.54 10.10
CA GLY A 24 -5.83 9.54 9.23
C GLY A 24 -5.64 9.76 7.73
N GLY A 25 -5.29 10.98 7.27
CA GLY A 25 -5.12 11.27 5.84
C GLY A 25 -3.82 10.72 5.25
N SER A 26 -2.72 10.75 6.02
CA SER A 26 -1.38 10.43 5.51
C SER A 26 -1.26 9.00 4.94
N TYR A 27 -1.88 8.02 5.60
CA TYR A 27 -1.79 6.62 5.18
C TYR A 27 -2.65 6.31 3.95
N GLU A 28 -3.88 6.81 3.92
CA GLU A 28 -4.77 6.62 2.77
C GLU A 28 -4.20 7.30 1.52
N ASP A 29 -3.65 8.51 1.68
CA ASP A 29 -2.93 9.22 0.62
C ASP A 29 -1.70 8.44 0.13
N THR A 30 -0.93 7.86 1.06
CA THR A 30 0.23 6.99 0.75
C THR A 30 -0.20 5.78 -0.10
N LEU A 31 -1.26 5.07 0.31
CA LEU A 31 -1.77 3.94 -0.45
C LEU A 31 -2.34 4.34 -1.80
N LYS A 32 -3.03 5.47 -1.86
CA LYS A 32 -3.54 6.01 -3.12
C LYS A 32 -2.39 6.32 -4.08
N GLN A 33 -1.32 6.96 -3.62
CA GLN A 33 -0.13 7.23 -4.43
C GLN A 33 0.51 5.93 -4.94
N LEU A 34 0.62 4.91 -4.08
CA LEU A 34 1.13 3.59 -4.48
C LEU A 34 0.21 2.92 -5.50
N ALA A 35 -1.11 3.01 -5.33
CA ALA A 35 -2.09 2.47 -6.26
C ALA A 35 -1.99 3.14 -7.62
N ASP A 36 -1.99 4.48 -7.67
CA ASP A 36 -1.88 5.25 -8.91
C ASP A 36 -0.58 4.90 -9.66
N ALA A 37 0.55 4.79 -8.95
CA ALA A 37 1.83 4.40 -9.54
C ALA A 37 1.88 2.94 -10.03
N ILE A 38 1.26 2.01 -9.30
CA ILE A 38 1.12 0.61 -9.73
C ILE A 38 0.20 0.49 -10.95
N THR A 39 -0.89 1.24 -11.00
CA THR A 39 -1.78 1.33 -12.16
C THR A 39 -1.02 1.82 -13.39
N GLU A 40 -0.26 2.89 -13.27
CA GLU A 40 0.58 3.40 -14.37
C GLU A 40 1.60 2.33 -14.84
N GLY A 41 2.29 1.68 -13.90
CA GLY A 41 3.26 0.63 -14.19
C GLY A 41 2.62 -0.59 -14.88
N ALA A 42 1.45 -1.01 -14.43
CA ALA A 42 0.69 -2.12 -15.01
C ALA A 42 0.21 -1.79 -16.43
N THR A 43 -0.34 -0.59 -16.64
CA THR A 43 -0.78 -0.11 -17.96
C THR A 43 0.37 -0.08 -18.96
N LYS A 44 1.52 0.50 -18.58
CA LYS A 44 2.75 0.50 -19.41
C LYS A 44 3.21 -0.91 -19.75
N ALA A 45 3.11 -1.83 -18.79
CA ALA A 45 3.50 -3.23 -18.96
C ALA A 45 2.40 -4.12 -19.60
N LYS A 46 1.26 -3.53 -20.00
CA LYS A 46 0.08 -4.23 -20.53
C LYS A 46 -0.40 -5.36 -19.61
N LYS A 47 -0.53 -5.05 -18.32
CA LYS A 47 -1.08 -5.92 -17.28
C LYS A 47 -2.42 -5.38 -16.85
N GLN A 48 -3.41 -6.25 -16.75
CA GLN A 48 -4.81 -5.86 -16.52
C GLN A 48 -5.38 -6.55 -15.29
N ARG A 49 -4.89 -7.75 -14.95
CA ARG A 49 -5.35 -8.52 -13.79
C ARG A 49 -4.22 -8.74 -12.79
N LEU A 50 -4.30 -8.10 -11.62
CA LEU A 50 -3.25 -8.11 -10.61
C LEU A 50 -3.64 -8.95 -9.40
N ALA A 51 -2.74 -9.80 -8.92
CA ALA A 51 -2.88 -10.51 -7.64
C ALA A 51 -1.96 -9.89 -6.59
N ILE A 52 -2.50 -9.51 -5.44
CA ILE A 52 -1.74 -8.83 -4.39
C ILE A 52 -1.28 -9.86 -3.36
N LEU A 53 0.01 -9.78 -3.02
CA LEU A 53 0.64 -10.57 -1.98
C LEU A 53 0.64 -9.80 -0.66
N ASP A 54 0.68 -10.54 0.44
CA ASP A 54 0.84 -9.92 1.76
C ASP A 54 2.15 -9.15 1.85
N PHE A 55 2.10 -8.01 2.53
CA PHE A 55 3.29 -7.20 2.72
C PHE A 55 4.18 -7.83 3.78
N THR A 56 5.48 -7.72 3.55
CA THR A 56 6.51 -8.33 4.39
C THR A 56 7.50 -7.29 4.87
N ASP A 57 8.37 -7.68 5.81
CA ASP A 57 9.51 -6.85 6.18
C ASP A 57 10.62 -6.91 5.10
N ALA A 58 11.74 -6.22 5.35
CA ALA A 58 12.89 -6.21 4.44
C ALA A 58 13.53 -7.59 4.22
N GLN A 59 13.29 -8.56 5.11
CA GLN A 59 13.78 -9.93 5.05
C GLN A 59 12.75 -10.88 4.41
N GLY A 60 11.62 -10.34 3.94
CA GLY A 60 10.54 -11.12 3.34
C GLY A 60 9.71 -11.90 4.36
N GLN A 61 9.81 -11.59 5.65
CA GLN A 61 9.04 -12.26 6.69
C GLN A 61 7.63 -11.66 6.80
N PRO A 62 6.61 -12.48 7.09
CA PRO A 62 5.25 -12.01 7.29
C PRO A 62 5.16 -11.01 8.45
N MET A 63 4.38 -9.95 8.25
CA MET A 63 4.08 -8.95 9.28
C MET A 63 2.59 -8.99 9.64
N ALA A 64 2.25 -8.69 10.90
CA ALA A 64 0.85 -8.66 11.35
C ALA A 64 -0.01 -7.65 10.57
N VAL A 65 0.58 -6.51 10.19
CA VAL A 65 -0.09 -5.46 9.40
C VAL A 65 -0.13 -5.79 7.90
N GLY A 66 0.70 -6.75 7.44
CA GLY A 66 0.91 -7.02 6.02
C GLY A 66 -0.36 -7.39 5.24
N PRO A 67 -1.21 -8.29 5.75
CA PRO A 67 -2.52 -8.60 5.20
C PRO A 67 -3.43 -7.39 5.02
N PHE A 68 -3.44 -6.48 6.00
CA PHE A 68 -4.27 -5.28 5.98
C PHE A 68 -3.80 -4.33 4.87
N LEU A 69 -2.49 -4.08 4.76
CA LEU A 69 -1.93 -3.23 3.70
C LEU A 69 -2.24 -3.77 2.30
N ALA A 70 -2.17 -5.09 2.12
CA ALA A 70 -2.50 -5.74 0.86
C ALA A 70 -3.97 -5.55 0.48
N GLU A 71 -4.88 -5.68 1.45
CA GLU A 71 -6.32 -5.48 1.24
C GLU A 71 -6.66 -4.03 0.90
N GLU A 72 -6.08 -3.08 1.65
CA GLU A 72 -6.31 -1.65 1.42
C GLU A 72 -5.72 -1.18 0.09
N LEU A 73 -4.51 -1.63 -0.28
CA LEU A 73 -3.94 -1.34 -1.61
C LEU A 73 -4.82 -1.93 -2.71
N GLY A 74 -5.32 -3.15 -2.53
CA GLY A 74 -6.26 -3.78 -3.46
C GLY A 74 -7.54 -2.97 -3.63
N THR A 75 -8.08 -2.47 -2.52
CA THR A 75 -9.24 -1.58 -2.51
C THR A 75 -8.94 -0.30 -3.28
N GLN A 76 -7.82 0.38 -3.00
CA GLN A 76 -7.43 1.60 -3.73
C GLN A 76 -7.27 1.34 -5.24
N LEU A 77 -6.64 0.23 -5.64
CA LEU A 77 -6.54 -0.17 -7.04
C LEU A 77 -7.93 -0.42 -7.68
N MET A 78 -8.85 -1.06 -6.97
CA MET A 78 -10.22 -1.27 -7.44
C MET A 78 -11.00 0.05 -7.58
N LEU A 79 -10.79 1.00 -6.68
CA LEU A 79 -11.42 2.32 -6.74
C LEU A 79 -10.97 3.12 -7.98
N THR A 80 -9.75 2.89 -8.49
CA THR A 80 -9.32 3.50 -9.78
C THR A 80 -10.15 3.01 -10.97
N GLY A 81 -10.66 1.77 -10.91
CA GLY A 81 -11.44 1.15 -11.99
C GLY A 81 -10.66 0.75 -13.24
N GLU A 82 -9.34 0.95 -13.28
CA GLU A 82 -8.51 0.67 -14.47
C GLU A 82 -8.02 -0.79 -14.54
N LEU A 83 -7.97 -1.47 -13.39
CA LEU A 83 -7.40 -2.81 -13.26
C LEU A 83 -8.38 -3.76 -12.59
N THR A 84 -8.31 -5.04 -12.97
CA THR A 84 -8.96 -6.10 -12.23
C THR A 84 -8.05 -6.58 -11.10
N VAL A 85 -8.49 -6.45 -9.86
CA VAL A 85 -7.78 -7.03 -8.71
C VAL A 85 -8.31 -8.44 -8.44
N VAL A 86 -7.42 -9.41 -8.29
CA VAL A 86 -7.77 -10.76 -7.83
C VAL A 86 -8.04 -10.69 -6.34
N ASP A 87 -9.19 -11.23 -5.91
CA ASP A 87 -9.51 -11.40 -4.50
C ASP A 87 -8.33 -11.97 -3.69
N ARG A 88 -8.02 -11.33 -2.57
CA ARG A 88 -6.84 -11.68 -1.77
C ARG A 88 -6.96 -13.09 -1.19
N THR A 89 -8.16 -13.49 -0.74
CA THR A 89 -8.40 -14.84 -0.21
C THR A 89 -8.14 -15.90 -1.29
N LEU A 90 -8.52 -15.65 -2.54
CA LEU A 90 -8.21 -16.53 -3.66
C LEU A 90 -6.71 -16.62 -3.92
N THR A 91 -5.99 -15.49 -3.86
CA THR A 91 -4.52 -15.45 -4.02
C THR A 91 -3.83 -16.29 -2.95
N VAL A 92 -4.12 -16.02 -1.67
CA VAL A 92 -3.52 -16.69 -0.51
C VAL A 92 -3.85 -18.18 -0.48
N SER A 93 -5.12 -18.56 -0.70
CA SER A 93 -5.52 -19.97 -0.72
C SER A 93 -4.85 -20.74 -1.87
N THR A 94 -4.63 -20.10 -3.01
CA THR A 94 -3.94 -20.73 -4.14
C THR A 94 -2.45 -20.90 -3.90
N LEU A 95 -1.77 -19.90 -3.31
CA LEU A 95 -0.38 -20.02 -2.88
C LEU A 95 -0.21 -21.20 -1.93
N LYS A 96 -1.08 -21.30 -0.91
CA LYS A 96 -1.08 -22.40 0.06
C LYS A 96 -1.34 -23.75 -0.61
N LYS A 97 -2.34 -23.84 -1.49
CA LYS A 97 -2.69 -25.09 -2.20
C LYS A 97 -1.56 -25.58 -3.11
N LEU A 98 -0.78 -24.67 -3.68
CA LEU A 98 0.32 -24.99 -4.58
C LEU A 98 1.68 -25.03 -3.88
N GLU A 99 1.70 -24.87 -2.55
CA GLU A 99 2.90 -24.89 -1.70
C GLU A 99 3.96 -23.88 -2.18
N VAL A 100 3.50 -22.68 -2.54
CA VAL A 100 4.36 -21.58 -3.00
C VAL A 100 4.48 -20.53 -1.92
N GLU A 101 5.66 -20.44 -1.32
CA GLU A 101 5.96 -19.46 -0.26
C GLU A 101 6.52 -18.15 -0.83
N HIS A 102 7.24 -18.22 -1.95
CA HIS A 102 7.95 -17.08 -2.52
C HIS A 102 7.59 -16.86 -4.00
N ILE A 103 7.47 -15.58 -4.36
CA ILE A 103 7.26 -15.11 -5.73
C ILE A 103 8.48 -14.29 -6.12
N ASP A 104 9.48 -14.95 -6.69
CA ASP A 104 10.74 -14.36 -7.11
C ASP A 104 11.31 -15.10 -8.34
N ALA A 105 12.48 -14.65 -8.81
CA ALA A 105 13.13 -15.23 -9.98
C ALA A 105 13.59 -16.68 -9.78
N ALA A 106 13.98 -17.08 -8.57
CA ALA A 106 14.37 -18.46 -8.26
C ALA A 106 13.17 -19.41 -8.33
N HIS A 107 11.98 -18.90 -8.02
CA HIS A 107 10.73 -19.66 -7.97
C HIS A 107 9.77 -19.34 -9.13
N ALA A 108 10.27 -18.81 -10.25
CA ALA A 108 9.44 -18.36 -11.38
C ALA A 108 8.46 -19.41 -11.92
N LYS A 109 8.85 -20.69 -11.96
CA LYS A 109 7.95 -21.78 -12.39
C LYS A 109 6.75 -21.94 -11.43
N ALA A 110 6.98 -21.83 -10.13
CA ALA A 110 5.95 -21.90 -9.11
C ALA A 110 5.04 -20.67 -9.17
N ALA A 111 5.62 -19.47 -9.28
CA ALA A 111 4.90 -18.22 -9.48
C ALA A 111 3.98 -18.27 -10.71
N GLN A 112 4.47 -18.79 -11.83
CA GLN A 112 3.69 -18.93 -13.06
C GLN A 112 2.50 -19.90 -12.90
N ARG A 113 2.63 -20.96 -12.09
CA ARG A 113 1.52 -21.89 -11.80
C ARG A 113 0.42 -21.20 -11.00
N VAL A 114 0.79 -20.46 -9.96
CA VAL A 114 -0.15 -19.68 -9.13
C VAL A 114 -0.88 -18.67 -10.00
N ALA A 115 -0.14 -17.87 -10.79
CA ALA A 115 -0.71 -16.86 -11.68
C ALA A 115 -1.71 -17.47 -12.68
N LYS A 116 -1.38 -18.62 -13.29
CA LYS A 116 -2.30 -19.33 -14.19
C LYS A 116 -3.58 -19.78 -13.48
N ALA A 117 -3.47 -20.31 -12.26
CA ALA A 117 -4.61 -20.81 -11.51
C ALA A 117 -5.63 -19.70 -11.16
N ILE A 118 -5.16 -18.49 -10.85
CA ILE A 118 -6.02 -17.34 -10.50
C ILE A 118 -6.23 -16.35 -11.66
N ARG A 119 -5.69 -16.68 -12.84
CA ARG A 119 -5.65 -15.84 -14.05
C ARG A 119 -5.05 -14.45 -13.81
N ALA A 120 -4.00 -14.35 -13.01
CA ALA A 120 -3.28 -13.09 -12.81
C ALA A 120 -2.23 -12.87 -13.90
N ASP A 121 -2.13 -11.64 -14.41
CA ASP A 121 -1.11 -11.21 -15.36
C ASP A 121 0.20 -10.87 -14.66
N ALA A 122 0.10 -10.37 -13.43
CA ALA A 122 1.20 -9.96 -12.57
C ALA A 122 0.83 -10.06 -11.08
N PHE A 123 1.87 -10.15 -10.25
CA PHE A 123 1.74 -10.03 -8.80
C PHE A 123 2.12 -8.62 -8.35
N VAL A 124 1.53 -8.16 -7.27
CA VAL A 124 1.98 -6.97 -6.54
C VAL A 124 2.49 -7.42 -5.18
N SER A 125 3.76 -7.14 -4.87
CA SER A 125 4.33 -7.39 -3.54
C SER A 125 4.59 -6.06 -2.84
N GLY A 126 4.51 -6.03 -1.52
CA GLY A 126 4.89 -4.88 -0.70
C GLY A 126 5.93 -5.23 0.35
N VAL A 127 6.86 -4.30 0.58
CA VAL A 127 7.85 -4.38 1.66
C VAL A 127 7.72 -3.13 2.53
N LEU A 128 7.66 -3.34 3.84
CA LEU A 128 7.53 -2.30 4.85
C LEU A 128 8.85 -2.15 5.62
N ILE A 129 9.34 -0.92 5.74
CA ILE A 129 10.59 -0.62 6.45
C ILE A 129 10.36 0.59 7.35
N GLU A 130 10.67 0.45 8.64
CA GLU A 130 10.76 1.58 9.55
C GLU A 130 12.07 2.33 9.31
N THR A 131 11.98 3.63 9.11
CA THR A 131 13.11 4.53 8.89
C THR A 131 13.08 5.66 9.91
N PRO A 132 14.17 6.43 10.09
CA PRO A 132 14.17 7.61 10.96
C PRO A 132 13.11 8.66 10.57
N ASP A 133 12.75 8.71 9.29
CA ASP A 133 11.80 9.67 8.73
C ASP A 133 10.35 9.15 8.77
N GLY A 134 10.14 7.92 9.25
CA GLY A 134 8.84 7.27 9.35
C GLY A 134 8.77 5.92 8.61
N LEU A 135 7.55 5.48 8.35
CA LEU A 135 7.29 4.21 7.68
C LEU A 135 7.45 4.37 6.17
N GLN A 136 8.36 3.59 5.58
CA GLN A 136 8.54 3.55 4.13
C GLN A 136 7.91 2.28 3.57
N ILE A 137 7.08 2.45 2.54
CA ILE A 137 6.41 1.36 1.84
C ILE A 137 6.97 1.27 0.42
N THR A 138 7.45 0.09 0.03
CA THR A 138 7.85 -0.17 -1.36
C THR A 138 6.98 -1.26 -1.96
N THR A 139 6.28 -0.94 -3.05
CA THR A 139 5.52 -1.93 -3.82
C THR A 139 6.22 -2.27 -5.12
N LYS A 140 6.07 -3.51 -5.57
CA LYS A 140 6.67 -3.99 -6.82
C LYS A 140 5.64 -4.76 -7.63
N LEU A 141 5.59 -4.48 -8.92
CA LEU A 141 4.85 -5.26 -9.90
C LEU A 141 5.77 -6.36 -10.42
N ILE A 142 5.41 -7.62 -10.23
CA ILE A 142 6.24 -8.79 -10.54
C ILE A 142 5.63 -9.58 -11.70
N LYS A 143 6.45 -9.87 -12.71
CA LYS A 143 6.06 -10.70 -13.84
C LYS A 143 6.17 -12.20 -13.47
N PRO A 144 5.09 -12.99 -13.54
CA PRO A 144 5.10 -14.39 -13.09
C PRO A 144 6.03 -15.30 -13.90
N SER A 145 6.25 -14.98 -15.18
CA SER A 145 7.00 -15.84 -16.10
C SER A 145 8.49 -15.95 -15.78
N ASN A 146 9.04 -14.95 -15.09
CA ASN A 146 10.46 -14.90 -14.72
C ASN A 146 10.69 -14.39 -13.29
N GLY A 147 9.64 -14.09 -12.53
CA GLY A 147 9.71 -13.60 -11.16
C GLY A 147 10.40 -12.23 -11.01
N GLN A 148 10.59 -11.48 -12.10
CA GLN A 148 11.28 -10.20 -12.06
C GLN A 148 10.32 -9.04 -11.83
N PRO A 149 10.72 -8.03 -11.03
CA PRO A 149 10.03 -6.75 -10.97
C PRO A 149 10.04 -6.07 -12.35
N ILE A 150 8.89 -5.58 -12.77
CA ILE A 150 8.68 -4.84 -14.02
C ILE A 150 8.17 -3.42 -13.77
N GLY A 151 7.97 -3.06 -12.51
CA GLY A 151 7.61 -1.74 -12.02
C GLY A 151 7.75 -1.71 -10.49
N ALA A 152 7.93 -0.53 -9.94
CA ALA A 152 7.97 -0.33 -8.49
C ALA A 152 7.48 1.08 -8.15
N ALA A 153 6.91 1.22 -6.97
CA ALA A 153 6.54 2.49 -6.38
C ALA A 153 7.00 2.53 -4.91
N ARG A 154 7.22 3.73 -4.40
CA ARG A 154 7.61 3.97 -3.02
C ARG A 154 6.92 5.21 -2.50
N ALA A 155 6.49 5.14 -1.25
CA ALA A 155 5.94 6.24 -0.48
C ALA A 155 6.43 6.12 0.97
#